data_AF-A0AAW5E5B0-F1
#
_entry.id   AF-A0AAW5E5B0-F1
#
_cell.length_a   1.000
_cell.length_b   1.000
_cell.length_c   1.000
_cell.angle_alpha   90.00
_cell.angle_beta   90.00
_cell.angle_gamma   90.00
#
_symmetry.space_group_name_H-M   'P 1'
#
loop_
_entity.id
_entity.type
_entity.pdbx_description
1 polymer ?
#
loop_
_entity_poly.entity_id
_entity_poly.type
_entity_poly.pdbx_seq_one_letter_code
_entity_poly.pdbx_strand_id
1 'polypeptide(L)'
;MDIKAGDPRDLLKTIIDEYKITPYSMSLISGIDEVKVLEYVNYDTDLCFLPVEKLLDFTDLILFLSVGMKDVTPDERVSSIIEHLNVSYNISFETLSIYANIEEKELRQFIDDYDSLSFEKRYRLGLVVLFLHFVLTKK
;
A
#
# COMPACT_ATOMS: atom_id res chain seq x y z
N MET A 1 -6.35 -3.25 -15.11
CA MET A 1 -6.56 -1.82 -15.42
C MET A 1 -5.22 -1.30 -15.89
N ASP A 2 -5.06 -1.00 -17.18
CA ASP A 2 -3.81 -0.46 -17.71
C ASP A 2 -3.68 1.00 -17.25
N ILE A 3 -2.96 1.21 -16.15
CA ILE A 3 -2.60 2.54 -15.71
C ILE A 3 -1.59 3.04 -16.74
N LYS A 4 -2.00 3.94 -17.64
CA LYS A 4 -1.05 4.78 -18.37
C LYS A 4 -0.42 5.70 -17.34
N ALA A 5 0.59 5.21 -16.64
CA ALA A 5 1.33 6.02 -15.70
C ALA A 5 1.90 7.20 -16.48
N GLY A 6 1.57 8.41 -16.05
CA GLY A 6 2.35 9.59 -16.42
C GLY A 6 3.81 9.38 -16.02
N ASP A 7 4.68 10.28 -16.44
CA ASP A 7 6.08 10.22 -16.03
C ASP A 7 6.18 10.09 -14.49
N PRO A 8 6.90 9.09 -13.93
CA PRO A 8 7.01 8.93 -12.49
C PRO A 8 7.54 10.18 -11.77
N ARG A 9 8.26 11.06 -12.48
CA ARG A 9 8.70 12.36 -11.96
C ARG A 9 7.54 13.31 -11.69
N ASP A 10 6.52 13.33 -12.54
CA ASP A 10 5.30 14.12 -12.33
C ASP A 10 4.48 13.58 -11.13
N LEU A 11 4.43 12.25 -11.00
CA LEU A 11 3.79 11.59 -9.86
C LEU A 11 4.53 11.88 -8.56
N LEU A 12 5.87 11.84 -8.57
CA LEU A 12 6.69 12.23 -7.41
C LEU A 12 6.49 13.69 -7.03
N LYS A 13 6.38 14.58 -8.02
CA LYS A 13 6.05 15.99 -7.78
C LYS A 13 4.70 16.14 -7.09
N THR A 14 3.69 15.39 -7.52
CA THR A 14 2.37 15.36 -6.88
C THR A 14 2.45 14.89 -5.43
N ILE A 15 3.25 13.85 -5.16
CA ILE A 15 3.48 13.34 -3.80
C ILE A 15 4.09 14.41 -2.88
N ILE A 16 5.08 15.15 -3.37
CA ILE A 16 5.75 16.22 -2.62
C ILE A 16 4.81 17.42 -2.41
N ASP A 17 4.16 17.87 -3.47
CA ASP A 17 3.40 19.12 -3.47
C ASP A 17 2.00 18.96 -2.86
N GLU A 18 1.31 17.85 -3.09
CA GLU A 18 -0.04 17.62 -2.57
C GLU A 18 -0.03 16.83 -1.26
N TYR A 19 0.67 15.70 -1.21
CA TYR A 19 0.66 14.81 -0.04
C TYR A 19 1.73 15.12 1.00
N LYS A 20 2.60 16.11 0.70
CA LYS A 20 3.60 16.64 1.64
C LYS A 20 4.62 15.59 2.10
N ILE A 21 4.83 14.52 1.34
CA ILE A 21 5.93 13.59 1.57
C ILE A 21 7.19 14.24 1.01
N THR A 22 8.03 14.74 1.90
CA THR A 22 9.23 15.50 1.53
C THR A 22 10.25 14.64 0.79
N PRO A 23 11.16 15.24 -0.01
CA PRO A 23 12.32 14.53 -0.57
C PRO A 23 13.14 13.78 0.49
N TYR A 24 13.31 14.37 1.67
CA TYR A 24 13.93 13.71 2.82
C TYR A 24 13.17 12.45 3.27
N SER A 25 11.83 12.51 3.37
CA SER A 25 11.01 11.33 3.70
C SER A 25 11.11 10.25 2.62
N MET A 26 11.07 10.63 1.35
CA MET A 26 11.28 9.69 0.23
C MET A 26 12.66 9.04 0.28
N SER A 27 13.69 9.81 0.67
CA SER A 27 15.04 9.30 0.89
C SER A 27 15.09 8.23 1.98
N LEU A 28 14.45 8.46 3.12
CA LEU A 28 14.38 7.48 4.22
C LEU A 28 13.65 6.19 3.80
N ILE A 29 12.58 6.30 3.02
CA ILE A 29 11.75 5.15 2.62
C ILE A 29 12.45 4.33 1.53
N SER A 30 13.01 4.99 0.51
CA SER A 30 13.60 4.33 -0.66
C SER A 30 15.08 3.97 -0.50
N GLY A 31 15.77 4.58 0.47
CA GLY A 31 17.22 4.53 0.58
C GLY A 31 17.94 5.20 -0.60
N ILE A 32 17.28 6.08 -1.35
CA ILE A 32 17.90 6.97 -2.34
C ILE A 32 18.31 8.27 -1.64
N ASP A 33 19.48 8.81 -2.00
CA ASP A 33 19.95 10.07 -1.44
C ASP A 33 18.97 11.22 -1.73
N GLU A 34 18.73 12.10 -0.76
CA GLU A 34 17.77 13.20 -0.88
C GLU A 34 18.07 14.12 -2.09
N VAL A 35 19.35 14.41 -2.35
CA VAL A 35 19.74 15.24 -3.50
C VAL A 35 19.36 14.53 -4.81
N LYS A 36 19.50 13.21 -4.87
CA LYS A 36 19.09 12.42 -6.06
C LYS A 36 17.58 12.35 -6.23
N VAL A 37 16.81 12.32 -5.13
CA VAL A 37 15.35 12.47 -5.19
C VAL A 37 14.97 13.84 -5.76
N LEU A 38 15.63 14.91 -5.32
CA LEU A 38 15.42 16.28 -5.81
C LEU A 38 15.81 16.45 -7.29
N GLU A 39 16.96 15.95 -7.69
CA GLU A 39 17.38 15.94 -9.10
C GLU A 39 16.36 15.17 -9.97
N TYR A 40 15.84 14.04 -9.48
CA TYR A 40 14.90 13.22 -10.24
C TYR A 40 13.58 13.96 -10.47
N VAL A 41 12.98 14.56 -9.43
CA VAL A 41 11.73 15.34 -9.59
C VAL A 41 11.92 16.58 -10.47
N ASN A 42 13.13 17.13 -10.54
CA ASN A 42 13.48 18.26 -11.41
C ASN A 42 13.91 17.86 -12.82
N TYR A 43 13.85 16.57 -13.17
CA TYR A 43 14.31 16.03 -14.47
C TYR A 43 15.82 16.19 -14.73
N ASP A 44 16.61 16.45 -13.70
CA ASP A 44 18.08 16.57 -13.77
C ASP A 44 18.78 15.19 -13.81
N THR A 45 18.07 14.11 -13.47
CA THR A 45 18.54 12.73 -13.59
C THR A 45 17.40 11.78 -13.96
N ASP A 46 17.75 10.62 -14.51
CA ASP A 46 16.86 9.48 -14.77
C ASP A 46 17.09 8.32 -13.79
N LEU A 47 18.05 8.46 -12.87
CA LEU A 47 18.47 7.43 -11.91
C LEU A 47 18.97 6.11 -12.55
N CYS A 48 19.31 6.09 -13.85
CA CYS A 48 19.78 4.89 -14.55
C CYS A 48 21.12 4.33 -14.02
N PHE A 49 21.81 5.06 -13.15
CA PHE A 49 23.00 4.59 -12.43
C PHE A 49 22.67 3.65 -11.26
N LEU A 50 21.40 3.59 -10.81
CA LEU A 50 20.95 2.64 -9.79
C LEU A 50 20.78 1.24 -10.39
N PRO A 51 20.89 0.17 -9.57
CA PRO A 51 20.45 -1.16 -9.98
C PRO A 51 18.99 -1.14 -10.46
N VAL A 52 18.68 -1.89 -11.51
CA VAL A 52 17.34 -1.93 -12.13
C VAL A 52 16.25 -2.24 -11.10
N GLU A 53 16.49 -3.19 -10.19
CA GLU A 53 15.56 -3.55 -9.12
C GLU A 53 15.23 -2.34 -8.22
N LYS A 54 16.26 -1.58 -7.82
CA LYS A 54 16.06 -0.40 -6.97
C LYS A 54 15.33 0.73 -7.70
N LEU A 55 15.54 0.85 -9.01
CA LEU A 55 14.78 1.80 -9.84
C LEU A 55 13.31 1.39 -9.93
N LEU A 56 13.03 0.11 -10.17
CA LEU A 56 11.67 -0.43 -10.21
C LEU A 56 10.95 -0.26 -8.87
N ASP A 57 11.59 -0.63 -7.76
CA ASP A 57 11.04 -0.46 -6.41
C ASP A 57 10.69 1.01 -6.13
N PHE A 58 11.54 1.94 -6.57
CA PHE A 58 11.29 3.36 -6.40
C PHE A 58 10.13 3.86 -7.26
N THR A 59 10.04 3.42 -8.52
CA THR A 59 8.90 3.77 -9.39
C THR A 59 7.59 3.17 -8.88
N ASP A 60 7.61 1.96 -8.34
CA ASP A 60 6.45 1.32 -7.73
C ASP A 60 6.02 2.07 -6.47
N LEU A 61 6.98 2.44 -5.61
CA LEU A 61 6.72 3.28 -4.43
C LEU A 61 6.04 4.60 -4.82
N ILE A 62 6.54 5.28 -5.86
CA ILE A 62 5.92 6.50 -6.40
C ILE A 62 4.50 6.21 -6.86
N LEU A 63 4.26 5.13 -7.61
CA LEU A 63 2.92 4.79 -8.10
C LEU A 63 1.96 4.50 -6.93
N PHE A 64 2.40 3.75 -5.92
CA PHE A 64 1.60 3.44 -4.74
C PHE A 64 1.23 4.69 -3.96
N LEU A 65 2.20 5.59 -3.71
CA LEU A 65 1.97 6.81 -2.95
C LEU A 65 1.16 7.86 -3.72
N SER A 66 1.29 7.91 -5.05
CA SER A 66 0.60 8.90 -5.90
C SER A 66 -0.84 8.50 -6.22
N VAL A 67 -1.01 7.31 -6.79
CA VAL A 67 -2.26 6.80 -7.35
C VAL A 67 -2.88 5.78 -6.41
N GLY A 68 -2.10 4.81 -5.95
CA GLY A 68 -2.61 3.70 -5.13
C GLY A 68 -3.33 4.16 -3.87
N MET A 69 -2.83 5.21 -3.20
CA MET A 69 -3.44 5.81 -2.00
C MET A 69 -4.83 6.43 -2.22
N LYS A 70 -5.15 6.88 -3.45
CA LYS A 70 -6.46 7.46 -3.78
C LYS A 70 -7.41 6.43 -4.40
N ASP A 71 -6.89 5.61 -5.31
CA ASP A 71 -7.72 4.81 -6.21
C ASP A 71 -8.14 3.47 -5.61
N VAL A 72 -7.45 3.00 -4.57
CA VAL A 72 -7.80 1.75 -3.87
C VAL A 72 -8.47 2.07 -2.54
N THR A 73 -9.72 1.66 -2.41
CA THR A 73 -10.52 1.88 -1.20
C THR A 73 -9.96 1.12 0.02
N PRO A 74 -10.26 1.57 1.25
CA PRO A 74 -9.87 0.84 2.45
C PRO A 74 -10.36 -0.61 2.47
N ASP A 75 -11.58 -0.87 1.98
CA ASP A 75 -12.19 -2.20 2.00
C ASP A 75 -11.56 -3.15 0.97
N GLU A 76 -11.21 -2.63 -0.22
CA GLU A 76 -10.41 -3.38 -1.20
C GLU A 76 -9.03 -3.74 -0.64
N ARG A 77 -8.37 -2.79 0.04
CA ARG A 77 -7.07 -3.03 0.71
C ARG A 77 -7.17 -4.12 1.76
N VAL A 78 -8.16 -4.04 2.64
CA VAL A 78 -8.39 -5.05 3.67
C VAL A 78 -8.64 -6.41 3.04
N SER A 79 -9.48 -6.48 2.00
CA SER A 79 -9.77 -7.73 1.27
C SER A 79 -8.52 -8.33 0.62
N SER A 80 -7.70 -7.53 -0.06
CA SER A 80 -6.45 -8.01 -0.66
C SER A 80 -5.45 -8.49 0.39
N ILE A 81 -5.35 -7.84 1.55
CA ILE A 81 -4.46 -8.28 2.62
C ILE A 81 -4.99 -9.56 3.27
N ILE A 82 -6.31 -9.71 3.44
CA ILE A 82 -6.94 -10.95 3.90
C ILE A 82 -6.58 -12.11 2.96
N GLU A 83 -6.71 -11.92 1.64
CA GLU A 83 -6.33 -12.91 0.64
C GLU A 83 -4.84 -13.27 0.76
N HIS A 84 -3.98 -12.27 0.86
CA HIS A 84 -2.54 -12.49 1.03
C HIS A 84 -2.21 -13.28 2.32
N LEU A 85 -2.85 -12.94 3.45
CA LEU A 85 -2.71 -13.66 4.72
C LEU A 85 -3.19 -15.11 4.62
N ASN A 86 -4.27 -15.34 3.87
CA ASN A 86 -4.80 -16.68 3.64
C ASN A 86 -3.84 -17.51 2.79
N VAL A 87 -3.43 -17.00 1.63
CA VAL A 87 -2.60 -17.75 0.67
C VAL A 87 -1.18 -17.95 1.17
N SER A 88 -0.58 -16.94 1.81
CA SER A 88 0.85 -16.96 2.15
C SER A 88 1.13 -17.54 3.54
N TYR A 89 0.18 -17.42 4.46
CA TYR A 89 0.36 -17.77 5.87
C TYR A 89 -0.72 -18.72 6.41
N ASN A 90 -1.66 -19.15 5.56
CA ASN A 90 -2.77 -20.02 5.94
C ASN A 90 -3.61 -19.47 7.11
N ILE A 91 -3.73 -18.15 7.21
CA ILE A 91 -4.60 -17.49 8.20
C ILE A 91 -6.04 -17.59 7.69
N SER A 92 -6.87 -18.35 8.41
CA SER A 92 -8.26 -18.61 8.03
C SER A 92 -9.18 -17.43 8.35
N PHE A 93 -10.34 -17.37 7.68
CA PHE A 93 -11.41 -16.44 8.06
C PHE A 93 -11.88 -16.65 9.50
N GLU A 94 -11.92 -17.89 9.97
CA GLU A 94 -12.20 -18.19 11.38
C GLU A 94 -11.18 -17.47 12.30
N THR A 95 -9.89 -17.60 12.04
CA THR A 95 -8.84 -16.93 12.82
C THR A 95 -9.01 -15.41 12.83
N LEU A 96 -9.25 -14.81 11.68
CA LEU A 96 -9.48 -13.36 11.55
C LEU A 96 -10.73 -12.91 12.30
N SER A 97 -11.80 -13.70 12.22
CA SER A 97 -13.08 -13.41 12.88
C SER A 97 -12.96 -13.44 14.41
N ILE A 98 -12.19 -14.39 14.96
CA ILE A 98 -11.88 -14.48 16.38
C ILE A 98 -11.11 -13.23 16.84
N TYR A 99 -10.05 -12.86 16.14
CA TYR A 99 -9.25 -11.69 16.50
C TYR A 99 -10.03 -10.37 16.36
N ALA A 100 -10.86 -10.25 15.32
CA ALA A 100 -11.64 -9.04 15.07
C ALA A 100 -12.94 -8.96 15.88
N ASN A 101 -13.28 -10.03 16.62
CA ASN A 101 -14.54 -10.18 17.35
C ASN A 101 -15.76 -9.87 16.45
N ILE A 102 -15.85 -10.64 15.37
CA ILE A 102 -16.95 -10.65 14.39
C ILE A 102 -17.35 -12.10 14.10
N GLU A 103 -18.56 -12.35 13.62
CA GLU A 103 -18.92 -13.70 13.20
C GLU A 103 -18.20 -14.05 11.88
N GLU A 104 -17.71 -15.29 11.76
CA GLU A 104 -17.06 -15.74 10.53
C GLU A 104 -17.97 -15.58 9.30
N LYS A 105 -19.28 -15.81 9.47
CA LYS A 105 -20.27 -15.63 8.41
C LYS A 105 -20.33 -14.17 7.92
N GLU A 106 -20.28 -13.22 8.84
CA GLU A 106 -20.27 -11.79 8.50
C GLU A 106 -18.97 -11.40 7.79
N LEU A 107 -17.82 -11.97 8.19
CA LEU A 107 -16.56 -11.78 7.48
C LEU A 107 -16.63 -12.32 6.06
N ARG A 108 -17.22 -13.50 5.86
CA ARG A 108 -17.40 -14.07 4.51
C ARG A 108 -18.30 -13.19 3.65
N GLN A 109 -19.40 -12.69 4.22
CA GLN A 109 -20.29 -11.75 3.53
C GLN A 109 -19.58 -10.45 3.16
N PHE A 110 -18.69 -9.95 4.02
CA PHE A 110 -17.90 -8.76 3.73
C PHE A 110 -17.03 -8.91 2.48
N ILE A 111 -16.43 -10.07 2.25
CA ILE A 111 -15.60 -10.29 1.05
C ILE A 111 -16.41 -10.16 -0.24
N ASP A 112 -17.69 -10.52 -0.21
CA ASP A 112 -18.60 -10.43 -1.36
C ASP A 112 -19.29 -9.05 -1.47
N ASP A 113 -19.52 -8.38 -0.33
CA ASP A 113 -20.20 -7.08 -0.22
C ASP A 113 -19.63 -6.28 0.97
N TYR A 114 -18.82 -5.26 0.68
CA TYR A 114 -18.14 -4.44 1.70
C TYR A 114 -19.09 -3.67 2.63
N ASP A 115 -20.32 -3.41 2.19
CA ASP A 115 -21.32 -2.70 3.00
C ASP A 115 -22.12 -3.63 3.92
N SER A 116 -21.90 -4.95 3.84
CA SER A 116 -22.53 -5.93 4.74
C SER A 116 -22.06 -5.82 6.20
N LEU A 117 -20.89 -5.21 6.45
CA LEU A 117 -20.36 -4.96 7.79
C LEU A 117 -20.54 -3.50 8.23
N SER A 118 -20.94 -3.34 9.49
CA SER A 118 -20.95 -2.02 10.13
C SER A 118 -19.55 -1.41 10.17
N PHE A 119 -19.47 -0.09 10.19
CA PHE A 119 -18.20 0.64 10.24
C PHE A 119 -17.31 0.21 11.42
N GLU A 120 -17.91 -0.02 12.61
CA GLU A 120 -17.17 -0.49 13.79
C GLU A 120 -16.53 -1.86 13.58
N LYS A 121 -17.25 -2.79 12.94
CA LYS A 121 -16.74 -4.12 12.60
C LYS A 121 -15.65 -4.05 11.54
N ARG A 122 -15.84 -3.22 10.49
CA ARG A 122 -14.81 -2.95 9.47
C ARG A 122 -13.54 -2.37 10.07
N TYR A 123 -13.65 -1.43 11.01
CA TYR A 123 -12.50 -0.86 11.72
C TYR A 123 -11.71 -1.92 12.50
N ARG A 124 -12.39 -2.77 13.29
CA ARG A 124 -11.73 -3.86 14.02
C ARG A 124 -11.04 -4.84 13.08
N LEU A 125 -11.74 -5.26 12.03
CA LEU A 125 -11.19 -6.17 11.02
C LEU A 125 -9.95 -5.56 10.35
N GLY A 126 -10.04 -4.30 9.90
CA GLY A 126 -8.94 -3.60 9.26
C GLY A 126 -7.69 -3.51 10.15
N LEU A 127 -7.86 -3.20 11.44
CA LEU A 127 -6.75 -3.18 12.39
C LEU A 127 -6.10 -4.56 12.55
N VAL A 128 -6.91 -5.61 12.72
CA VAL A 128 -6.41 -6.99 12.86
C VAL A 128 -5.63 -7.42 11.62
N VAL A 129 -6.20 -7.19 10.45
CA VAL A 129 -5.63 -7.59 9.16
C VAL A 129 -4.31 -6.84 8.90
N LEU A 130 -4.27 -5.53 9.12
CA LEU A 130 -3.06 -4.73 8.96
C LEU A 130 -1.98 -5.11 9.97
N PHE A 131 -2.36 -5.36 11.22
CA PHE A 131 -1.40 -5.75 12.25
C PHE A 131 -0.81 -7.14 12.01
N LEU A 132 -1.65 -8.12 11.63
CA LEU A 132 -1.18 -9.45 11.25
C LEU A 132 -0.25 -9.39 10.04
N HIS A 133 -0.61 -8.61 9.02
CA HIS A 133 0.27 -8.38 7.87
C HIS A 133 1.62 -7.84 8.34
N PHE A 134 1.64 -6.76 9.11
CA PHE A 134 2.88 -6.17 9.62
C PHE A 134 3.75 -7.14 10.44
N VAL A 135 3.14 -8.00 11.27
CA VAL A 135 3.88 -8.96 12.11
C VAL A 135 4.43 -10.13 11.28
N LEU A 136 3.69 -10.59 10.27
CA LEU A 136 4.03 -11.80 9.51
C LEU A 136 4.87 -11.53 8.26
N THR A 137 4.80 -10.33 7.67
CA THR A 137 5.56 -9.96 6.47
C THR A 137 6.89 -9.27 6.77
N LYS A 138 7.16 -8.97 8.04
CA LYS A 138 8.48 -8.51 8.47
C LYS A 138 9.54 -9.60 8.24
N LYS A 139 10.51 -9.27 7.38
CA LYS A 139 11.80 -9.95 7.26
C LYS A 139 12.85 -9.22 8.10
#